data_AF-A0AAX0L291-F1
#
_entry.id   AF-A0AAX0L291-F1
#
_cell.length_a   1.000
_cell.length_b   1.000
_cell.length_c   1.000
_cell.angle_alpha   90.00
_cell.angle_beta   90.00
_cell.angle_gamma   90.00
#
_symmetry.space_group_name_H-M   'P 1'
#
loop_
_entity.id
_entity.type
_entity.pdbx_description
1 polymer ?
#
loop_
_entity_poly.entity_id
_entity_poly.type
_entity_poly.pdbx_seq_one_letter_code
_entity_poly.pdbx_strand_id
1 'polypeptide(L)'
;MIRLVLIFLLLAEPLRAETRPHGLLWSASELPRTMPLQIKTAPGRDFYLVLRDVATGTDVIGAYARGGEFFRLLVPPGQFELQFAIGEPKDWQGPGELFGETTQRLRLDPPLAFGVTGYARKGGHLLDLRNLDQIAERSLGICQRLALDPESVSVEPDAPMPGVSPRDPYEIPEAKVPKYRKVSRICD
;
A
#
# COMPACT_ATOMS: atom_id res chain seq x y z
N MET A 1 -18.93 -54.70 -21.30
CA MET A 1 -19.06 -53.30 -21.77
C MET A 1 -19.28 -52.28 -20.64
N ILE A 2 -19.58 -52.68 -19.39
CA ILE A 2 -19.77 -51.76 -18.24
C ILE A 2 -18.46 -51.39 -17.50
N ARG A 3 -17.37 -52.14 -17.70
CA ARG A 3 -16.09 -51.91 -16.99
C ARG A 3 -15.25 -50.74 -17.50
N LEU A 4 -15.51 -50.19 -18.69
CA LEU A 4 -14.70 -49.10 -19.25
C LEU A 4 -15.17 -47.69 -18.81
N VAL A 5 -16.42 -47.54 -18.39
CA VAL A 5 -17.02 -46.24 -18.03
C VAL A 5 -16.56 -45.75 -16.65
N LEU A 6 -16.21 -46.67 -15.74
CA LEU A 6 -15.80 -46.34 -14.37
C LEU A 6 -14.36 -45.80 -14.25
N ILE A 7 -13.50 -46.00 -15.25
CA ILE A 7 -12.10 -45.52 -15.21
C ILE A 7 -11.98 -44.05 -15.63
N PHE A 8 -12.88 -43.53 -16.46
CA PHE A 8 -12.88 -42.12 -16.87
C PHE A 8 -13.38 -41.15 -15.78
N LEU A 9 -14.11 -41.64 -14.78
CA LEU A 9 -14.63 -40.84 -13.66
C LEU A 9 -13.60 -40.61 -12.54
N LEU A 10 -12.45 -41.29 -12.57
CA LEU A 10 -11.42 -41.20 -11.53
C LEU A 10 -10.26 -40.22 -11.85
N LEU A 11 -10.29 -39.57 -13.03
CA LEU A 11 -9.27 -38.60 -13.48
C LEU A 11 -9.79 -37.15 -13.47
N ALA A 12 -10.97 -36.90 -12.91
CA ALA A 12 -11.42 -35.53 -12.65
C ALA A 12 -10.66 -35.00 -11.42
N GLU A 13 -9.38 -34.68 -11.59
CA GLU A 13 -8.71 -33.82 -10.61
C GLU A 13 -9.49 -32.49 -10.58
N PRO A 14 -9.98 -32.06 -9.40
CA PRO A 14 -10.56 -30.74 -9.32
C PRO A 14 -9.45 -29.77 -9.69
N LEU A 15 -9.63 -29.00 -10.78
CA LEU A 15 -8.84 -27.78 -10.96
C LEU A 15 -8.98 -27.00 -9.66
N ARG A 16 -7.92 -27.01 -8.85
CA ARG A 16 -7.81 -26.13 -7.70
C ARG A 16 -7.72 -24.73 -8.31
N ALA A 17 -8.88 -24.11 -8.49
CA ALA A 17 -8.96 -22.69 -8.76
C ALA A 17 -8.32 -22.02 -7.55
N GLU A 18 -7.05 -21.67 -7.66
CA GLU A 18 -6.35 -20.92 -6.63
C GLU A 18 -7.17 -19.65 -6.37
N THR A 19 -7.58 -19.45 -5.13
CA THR A 19 -8.37 -18.28 -4.76
C THR A 19 -7.64 -17.04 -5.22
N ARG A 20 -8.24 -16.29 -6.15
CA ARG A 20 -7.62 -15.11 -6.76
C ARG A 20 -7.05 -14.20 -5.66
N PRO A 21 -5.74 -13.90 -5.63
CA PRO A 21 -5.17 -13.09 -4.57
C PRO A 21 -5.63 -11.63 -4.65
N HIS A 22 -5.27 -10.82 -3.66
CA HIS A 22 -5.34 -9.36 -3.71
C HIS A 22 -4.34 -8.80 -2.68
N GLY A 23 -3.49 -7.86 -3.08
CA GLY A 23 -2.50 -7.23 -2.22
C GLY A 23 -1.07 -7.71 -2.47
N LEU A 24 -0.21 -7.54 -1.48
CA LEU A 24 1.20 -7.94 -1.52
C LEU A 24 1.32 -9.48 -1.54
N LEU A 25 2.07 -10.02 -2.49
CA LEU A 25 2.39 -11.45 -2.54
C LEU A 25 3.75 -11.74 -1.90
N TRP A 26 4.75 -10.93 -2.21
CA TRP A 26 6.09 -11.09 -1.68
C TRP A 26 6.86 -9.76 -1.67
N SER A 27 7.88 -9.69 -0.81
CA SER A 27 8.79 -8.54 -0.72
C SER A 27 10.18 -9.03 -0.34
N ALA A 28 11.20 -8.55 -1.05
CA ALA A 28 12.61 -8.89 -0.85
C ALA A 28 13.45 -7.67 -0.44
N SER A 29 12.80 -6.57 -0.03
CA SER A 29 13.48 -5.35 0.40
C SER A 29 13.62 -5.30 1.92
N GLU A 30 14.83 -5.01 2.40
CA GLU A 30 15.12 -4.72 3.81
C GLU A 30 14.63 -3.33 4.24
N LEU A 31 14.27 -2.47 3.28
CA LEU A 31 13.80 -1.12 3.56
C LEU A 31 12.31 -1.11 3.94
N PRO A 32 11.91 -0.20 4.85
CA PRO A 32 10.53 -0.14 5.32
C PRO A 32 9.59 0.35 4.22
N ARG A 33 8.59 -0.49 3.91
CA ARG A 33 7.49 -0.18 3.00
C ARG A 33 6.59 0.90 3.57
N THR A 34 6.82 2.15 3.16
CA THR A 34 6.18 3.32 3.78
C THR A 34 5.73 4.39 2.79
N MET A 35 6.10 4.28 1.52
CA MET A 35 5.74 5.22 0.46
C MET A 35 4.45 4.76 -0.22
N PRO A 36 3.47 5.64 -0.47
CA PRO A 36 2.17 5.22 -0.99
C PRO A 36 2.21 4.92 -2.49
N LEU A 37 1.70 3.76 -2.89
CA LEU A 37 1.35 3.44 -4.27
C LEU A 37 -0.13 3.10 -4.33
N GLN A 38 -0.89 3.79 -5.19
CA GLN A 38 -2.29 3.48 -5.45
C GLN A 38 -2.49 3.22 -6.94
N ILE A 39 -3.26 2.19 -7.27
CA ILE A 39 -3.53 1.81 -8.65
C ILE A 39 -5.04 1.70 -8.85
N LYS A 40 -5.54 2.33 -9.90
CA LYS A 40 -6.92 2.21 -10.36
C LYS A 40 -6.94 1.40 -11.64
N THR A 41 -7.74 0.35 -11.68
CA THR A 41 -7.88 -0.53 -12.84
C THR A 41 -9.35 -0.60 -13.25
N ALA A 42 -9.59 -0.92 -14.53
CA ALA A 42 -10.94 -1.25 -14.98
C ALA A 42 -11.30 -2.67 -14.52
N PRO A 43 -12.59 -2.98 -14.30
CA PRO A 43 -13.01 -4.37 -14.08
C PRO A 43 -12.74 -5.24 -15.31
N GLY A 44 -12.65 -6.55 -15.11
CA GLY A 44 -12.55 -7.55 -16.18
C GLY A 44 -11.14 -8.06 -16.47
N ARG A 45 -10.09 -7.38 -16.02
CA ARG A 45 -8.70 -7.88 -16.07
C ARG A 45 -8.00 -7.67 -14.74
N ASP A 46 -7.26 -8.69 -14.33
CA ASP A 46 -6.45 -8.66 -13.12
C ASP A 46 -5.00 -8.32 -13.49
N PHE A 47 -4.25 -7.82 -12.50
CA PHE A 47 -2.92 -7.28 -12.69
C PHE A 47 -1.97 -7.92 -11.68
N TYR A 48 -0.84 -8.44 -12.17
CA TYR A 48 0.31 -8.74 -11.34
C TYR A 48 1.35 -7.64 -11.55
N LEU A 49 1.72 -6.98 -10.47
CA LEU A 49 2.68 -5.87 -10.43
C LEU A 49 4.00 -6.37 -9.86
N VAL A 50 5.10 -6.00 -10.51
CA VAL A 50 6.45 -6.12 -9.99
C VAL A 50 7.08 -4.73 -9.91
N LEU A 51 7.73 -4.43 -8.78
CA LEU A 51 8.65 -3.29 -8.67
C LEU A 51 10.07 -3.83 -8.81
N ARG A 52 10.79 -3.31 -9.81
CA ARG A 52 12.20 -3.58 -10.02
C ARG A 52 13.03 -2.37 -9.60
N ASP A 53 13.92 -2.55 -8.65
CA ASP A 53 14.82 -1.51 -8.19
C ASP A 53 15.79 -1.12 -9.30
N VAL A 54 15.84 0.17 -9.65
CA VAL A 54 16.63 0.66 -10.78
C VAL A 54 18.14 0.56 -10.50
N ALA A 55 18.55 0.73 -9.24
CA ALA A 55 19.97 0.74 -8.88
C ALA A 55 20.60 -0.66 -8.93
N THR A 56 19.86 -1.67 -8.49
CA THR A 56 20.33 -3.07 -8.41
C THR A 56 19.85 -3.92 -9.58
N GLY A 57 18.80 -3.47 -10.29
CA GLY A 57 18.14 -4.26 -11.33
C GLY A 57 17.43 -5.50 -10.77
N THR A 58 17.08 -5.53 -9.48
CA THR A 58 16.44 -6.68 -8.83
C THR A 58 14.97 -6.42 -8.58
N ASP A 59 14.15 -7.46 -8.68
CA ASP A 59 12.72 -7.36 -8.36
C ASP A 59 12.55 -7.41 -6.84
N VAL A 60 11.91 -6.39 -6.24
CA VAL A 60 11.88 -6.21 -4.78
C VAL A 60 10.51 -6.36 -4.15
N ILE A 61 9.45 -6.23 -4.97
CA ILE A 61 8.06 -6.45 -4.58
C ILE A 61 7.32 -7.12 -5.73
N GLY A 62 6.47 -8.08 -5.39
CA GLY A 62 5.42 -8.59 -6.26
C GLY A 62 4.07 -8.53 -5.57
N ALA A 63 3.06 -8.07 -6.30
CA ALA A 63 1.72 -7.87 -5.76
C ALA A 63 0.65 -8.16 -6.82
N TYR A 64 -0.57 -8.46 -6.38
CA TYR A 64 -1.69 -8.76 -7.26
C TYR A 64 -2.86 -7.82 -7.00
N ALA A 65 -3.40 -7.23 -8.05
CA ALA A 65 -4.54 -6.33 -8.01
C ALA A 65 -5.68 -6.91 -8.85
N ARG A 66 -6.82 -7.16 -8.21
CA ARG A 66 -8.04 -7.53 -8.92
C ARG A 66 -8.60 -6.33 -9.68
N GLY A 67 -9.05 -6.54 -10.90
CA GLY A 67 -9.63 -5.53 -11.77
C GLY A 67 -10.84 -4.85 -11.15
N GLY A 68 -10.85 -3.52 -11.12
CA GLY A 68 -11.97 -2.72 -10.62
C GLY A 68 -12.04 -2.59 -9.08
N GLU A 69 -11.19 -3.30 -8.34
CA GLU A 69 -11.05 -3.11 -6.89
C GLU A 69 -10.04 -1.99 -6.56
N PHE A 70 -10.20 -1.36 -5.39
CA PHE A 70 -9.21 -0.39 -4.91
C PHE A 70 -7.92 -1.09 -4.52
N PHE A 71 -6.84 -0.88 -5.25
CA PHE A 71 -5.53 -1.42 -4.92
C PHE A 71 -4.62 -0.34 -4.32
N ARG A 72 -4.10 -0.61 -3.12
CA ARG A 72 -3.16 0.26 -2.41
C ARG A 72 -2.04 -0.58 -1.83
N LEU A 73 -0.82 -0.09 -1.97
CA LEU A 73 0.37 -0.74 -1.48
C LEU A 73 1.32 0.30 -0.88
N LEU A 74 1.96 -0.04 0.23
CA LEU A 74 3.13 0.73 0.68
C LEU A 74 4.38 0.08 0.10
N VAL A 75 5.28 0.90 -0.45
CA VAL A 75 6.51 0.48 -1.09
C VAL A 75 7.72 1.12 -0.40
N PRO A 76 8.94 0.57 -0.56
CA PRO A 76 10.15 1.17 -0.02
C PRO A 76 10.44 2.52 -0.69
N PRO A 77 11.22 3.41 -0.06
CA PRO A 77 11.81 4.53 -0.77
C PRO A 77 12.82 4.04 -1.82
N GLY A 78 12.93 4.73 -2.94
CA GLY A 78 13.81 4.37 -4.05
C GLY A 78 13.27 4.78 -5.41
N GLN A 79 13.97 4.40 -6.47
CA GLN A 79 13.49 4.50 -7.84
C GLN A 79 13.19 3.11 -8.37
N PHE A 80 11.97 2.91 -8.87
CA PHE A 80 11.51 1.60 -9.31
C PHE A 80 10.93 1.68 -10.71
N GLU A 81 11.30 0.71 -11.54
CA GLU A 81 10.54 0.38 -12.73
C GLU A 81 9.32 -0.44 -12.32
N LEU A 82 8.13 -0.03 -12.79
CA LEU A 82 6.90 -0.76 -12.54
C LEU A 82 6.55 -1.60 -13.76
N GLN A 83 6.49 -2.91 -13.54
CA GLN A 83 6.13 -3.89 -14.55
C GLN A 83 4.80 -4.53 -14.20
N PHE A 84 3.93 -4.66 -15.19
CA PHE A 84 2.61 -5.24 -15.07
C PHE A 84 2.49 -6.43 -16.02
N ALA A 85 2.01 -7.54 -15.48
CA ALA A 85 1.39 -8.61 -16.24
C ALA A 85 -0.12 -8.49 -16.07
N ILE A 86 -0.86 -8.57 -17.17
CA ILE A 86 -2.30 -8.29 -17.24
C ILE A 86 -2.97 -9.44 -17.97
N GLY A 87 -4.08 -9.95 -17.43
CA GLY A 87 -4.81 -11.03 -18.07
C GLY A 87 -6.20 -11.24 -17.50
N GLU A 88 -6.91 -12.23 -18.03
CA GLU A 88 -8.21 -12.60 -17.49
C GLU A 88 -8.05 -13.23 -16.10
N PRO A 89 -8.95 -12.94 -15.14
CA PRO A 89 -8.85 -13.47 -13.79
C PRO A 89 -8.75 -15.00 -13.68
N LYS A 90 -9.38 -15.72 -14.62
CA LYS A 90 -9.43 -17.18 -14.65
C LYS A 90 -8.12 -17.81 -15.14
N ASP A 91 -7.28 -17.03 -15.82
CA ASP A 91 -6.04 -17.50 -16.44
C ASP A 91 -4.84 -17.36 -15.50
N TRP A 92 -5.04 -16.82 -14.30
CA TRP A 92 -3.99 -16.68 -13.29
C TRP A 92 -3.47 -18.05 -12.83
N GLN A 93 -2.16 -18.24 -12.97
CA GLN A 93 -1.42 -19.48 -12.69
C GLN A 93 -0.27 -19.25 -11.69
N GLY A 94 -0.25 -18.10 -11.02
CA GLY A 94 0.77 -17.74 -10.03
C GLY A 94 1.89 -16.85 -10.58
N PRO A 95 2.81 -16.37 -9.72
CA PRO A 95 3.84 -15.40 -10.11
C PRO A 95 4.85 -15.88 -11.17
N GLY A 96 5.02 -17.20 -11.33
CA GLY A 96 5.92 -17.78 -12.33
C GLY A 96 5.32 -17.82 -13.74
N GLU A 97 4.09 -18.31 -13.85
CA GLU A 97 3.39 -18.53 -15.14
C GLU A 97 2.43 -17.37 -15.50
N LEU A 98 2.15 -16.48 -14.55
CA LEU A 98 1.33 -15.28 -14.70
C LEU A 98 -0.09 -15.61 -15.19
N PHE A 99 -0.51 -15.07 -16.32
CA PHE A 99 -1.82 -15.34 -16.93
C PHE A 99 -1.68 -16.28 -18.14
N GLY A 100 -0.58 -17.06 -18.23
CA GLY A 100 -0.30 -17.93 -19.36
C GLY A 100 0.01 -17.17 -20.65
N GLU A 101 -0.28 -17.79 -21.79
CA GLU A 101 0.08 -17.30 -23.14
C GLU A 101 -0.60 -15.97 -23.52
N THR A 102 -1.73 -15.66 -22.90
CA THR A 102 -2.50 -14.43 -23.13
C THR A 102 -2.03 -13.25 -22.29
N THR A 103 -0.97 -13.43 -21.48
CA THR A 103 -0.42 -12.38 -20.62
C THR A 103 0.00 -11.16 -21.43
N GLN A 104 -0.71 -10.04 -21.26
CA GLN A 104 -0.26 -8.74 -21.73
C GLN A 104 0.78 -8.18 -20.75
N ARG A 105 1.90 -7.67 -21.28
CA ARG A 105 2.95 -7.03 -20.47
C ARG A 105 2.97 -5.53 -20.71
N LEU A 106 3.10 -4.76 -19.64
CA LEU A 106 3.22 -3.31 -19.65
C LEU A 106 4.34 -2.91 -18.70
N ARG A 107 5.19 -1.99 -19.13
CA ARG A 107 6.27 -1.41 -18.32
C ARG A 107 6.09 0.10 -18.35
N LEU A 108 6.09 0.73 -17.18
CA LEU A 108 6.02 2.19 -17.11
C LEU A 108 7.40 2.79 -17.34
N ASP A 109 7.42 3.86 -18.13
CA ASP A 109 8.60 4.62 -18.51
C ASP A 109 8.21 6.11 -18.52
N PRO A 110 8.85 6.98 -17.73
CA PRO A 110 10.04 6.74 -16.89
C PRO A 110 9.77 5.93 -15.61
N PRO A 111 10.83 5.41 -14.93
CA PRO A 111 10.73 4.85 -13.59
C PRO A 111 10.18 5.85 -12.57
N LEU A 112 9.51 5.34 -11.53
CA LEU A 112 8.87 6.17 -10.51
C LEU A 112 9.76 6.31 -9.27
N ALA A 113 9.89 7.55 -8.80
CA ALA A 113 10.62 7.87 -7.57
C ALA A 113 9.69 7.92 -6.36
N PHE A 114 10.04 7.20 -5.30
CA PHE A 114 9.34 7.15 -4.03
C PHE A 114 10.27 7.62 -2.92
N GLY A 115 9.83 8.54 -2.07
CA GLY A 115 10.70 9.10 -1.05
C GLY A 115 10.09 10.27 -0.31
N VAL A 116 10.87 10.88 0.59
CA VAL A 116 10.43 12.08 1.28
C VAL A 116 10.52 13.27 0.32
N THR A 117 9.40 13.97 0.14
CA THR A 117 9.30 15.15 -0.73
C THR A 117 8.86 16.34 0.10
N GLY A 118 9.61 17.44 0.11
CA GLY A 118 9.27 18.59 0.95
C GLY A 118 9.30 18.27 2.46
N TYR A 119 8.46 18.92 3.24
CA TYR A 119 8.45 18.78 4.71
C TYR A 119 7.47 17.70 5.17
N ALA A 120 7.99 16.68 5.85
CA ALA A 120 7.21 15.63 6.51
C ALA A 120 6.19 14.89 5.62
N ARG A 121 6.43 14.83 4.30
CA ARG A 121 5.57 14.13 3.35
C ARG A 121 6.30 12.93 2.77
N LYS A 122 5.68 11.75 2.91
CA LYS A 122 6.09 10.52 2.22
C LYS A 122 5.43 10.53 0.84
N GLY A 123 6.24 10.77 -0.19
CA GLY A 123 5.81 10.87 -1.57
C GLY A 123 5.79 9.52 -2.28
N GLY A 124 4.75 9.35 -3.08
CA GLY A 124 4.57 8.24 -4.00
C GLY A 124 3.53 8.61 -5.05
N HIS A 125 2.80 7.61 -5.53
CA HIS A 125 2.12 7.70 -6.83
C HIS A 125 0.73 7.12 -6.84
N LEU A 126 -0.16 7.78 -7.58
CA LEU A 126 -1.42 7.24 -8.05
C LEU A 126 -1.32 6.97 -9.55
N LEU A 127 -1.57 5.72 -9.93
CA LEU A 127 -1.62 5.30 -11.32
C LEU A 127 -3.06 4.98 -11.72
N ASP A 128 -3.50 5.55 -12.83
CA ASP A 128 -4.76 5.23 -13.47
C ASP A 128 -4.52 4.38 -14.71
N LEU A 129 -4.80 3.08 -14.57
CA LEU A 129 -4.65 2.05 -15.60
C LEU A 129 -6.02 1.59 -16.15
N ARG A 130 -7.09 2.38 -15.92
CA ARG A 130 -8.42 2.05 -16.47
C ARG A 130 -8.43 2.09 -18.00
N ASN A 131 -7.58 2.91 -18.60
CA ASN A 131 -7.28 2.92 -20.03
C ASN A 131 -5.78 2.71 -20.23
N LEU A 132 -5.37 1.55 -20.76
CA LEU A 132 -3.95 1.21 -20.92
C LEU A 132 -3.26 2.02 -22.02
N ASP A 133 -4.02 2.61 -22.95
CA ASP A 133 -3.46 3.49 -23.99
C ASP A 133 -3.26 4.92 -23.48
N GLN A 134 -3.84 5.26 -22.32
CA GLN A 134 -3.82 6.59 -21.72
C GLN A 134 -3.59 6.51 -20.21
N ILE A 135 -2.43 5.98 -19.84
CA ILE A 135 -2.02 5.83 -18.45
C ILE A 135 -1.79 7.22 -17.86
N ALA A 136 -2.42 7.51 -16.73
CA ALA A 136 -2.22 8.76 -16.00
C ALA A 136 -1.50 8.50 -14.67
N GLU A 137 -0.42 9.24 -14.44
CA GLU A 137 0.31 9.28 -13.17
C GLU A 137 -0.02 10.59 -12.44
N ARG A 138 -0.21 10.50 -11.11
CA ARG A 138 -0.37 11.65 -10.23
C ARG A 138 0.42 11.47 -8.96
N SER A 139 0.94 12.56 -8.42
CA SER A 139 1.53 12.61 -7.09
C SER A 139 0.52 12.17 -6.03
N LEU A 140 0.96 11.32 -5.10
CA LEU A 140 0.21 10.91 -3.92
C LEU A 140 1.11 11.00 -2.69
N GLY A 141 0.62 11.62 -1.62
CA GLY A 141 1.40 11.86 -0.41
C GLY A 141 0.75 11.30 0.85
N ILE A 142 1.58 10.91 1.81
CA ILE A 142 1.18 10.83 3.22
C ILE A 142 1.90 11.95 3.97
N CYS A 143 1.16 12.99 4.34
CA CYS A 143 1.66 14.13 5.09
C CYS A 143 1.58 13.85 6.59
N GLN A 144 2.68 14.10 7.29
CA GLN A 144 2.82 13.89 8.72
C GLN A 144 2.94 15.22 9.44
N ARG A 145 2.22 15.38 10.55
CA ARG A 145 2.34 16.53 11.44
C ARG A 145 2.38 16.07 12.89
N LEU A 146 3.04 16.86 13.72
CA LEU A 146 2.96 16.71 15.17
C LEU A 146 1.71 17.42 15.65
N ALA A 147 0.91 16.74 16.46
CA ALA A 147 -0.22 17.33 17.18
C ALA A 147 0.12 17.29 18.66
N LEU A 148 -0.04 18.43 19.34
CA LEU A 148 0.05 18.48 20.80
C LEU A 148 -1.00 17.54 21.39
N ASP A 149 -0.57 16.71 22.33
CA ASP A 149 -1.47 15.92 23.16
C ASP A 149 -2.08 16.86 24.22
N PRO A 150 -3.39 17.18 24.16
CA PRO A 150 -3.99 18.14 25.09
C PRO A 150 -3.85 17.71 26.54
N GLU A 151 -3.83 16.40 26.83
CA GLU A 151 -3.66 15.89 28.20
C GLU A 151 -2.25 16.11 28.76
N SER A 152 -1.27 16.36 27.90
CA SER A 152 0.10 16.63 28.35
C SER A 152 0.30 18.05 28.88
N VAL A 153 -0.64 18.94 28.59
CA VAL A 153 -0.60 20.36 28.98
C VAL A 153 -1.88 20.82 29.68
N SER A 154 -2.87 19.93 29.84
CA SER A 154 -4.11 20.24 30.55
C SER A 154 -3.78 20.58 32.00
N VAL A 155 -4.39 21.64 32.53
CA VAL A 155 -4.29 22.02 33.94
C VAL A 155 -5.70 21.93 34.50
N GLU A 156 -5.88 21.22 35.61
CA GLU A 156 -7.16 21.24 36.33
C GLU A 156 -7.38 22.66 36.86
N PRO A 157 -8.50 23.31 36.55
CA PRO A 157 -8.82 24.60 37.14
C PRO A 157 -8.90 24.47 38.66
N ASP A 158 -8.31 25.40 39.40
CA ASP A 158 -8.47 25.45 40.84
C ASP A 158 -9.95 25.64 41.18
N ALA A 159 -10.59 24.62 41.75
CA ALA A 159 -11.91 24.76 42.33
C ALA A 159 -11.74 25.43 43.70
N PRO A 160 -12.43 26.55 43.99
CA PRO A 160 -12.41 27.12 45.33
C PRO A 160 -13.07 26.14 46.31
N MET A 161 -12.24 25.45 47.09
CA MET A 161 -12.67 24.51 48.12
C MET A 161 -12.78 25.21 49.47
N PRO A 162 -13.90 25.09 50.21
CA PRO A 162 -14.03 25.65 51.55
C PRO A 162 -12.93 25.10 52.48
N GLY A 163 -12.19 25.99 53.14
CA GLY A 163 -11.12 25.60 54.08
C GLY A 163 -9.76 25.31 53.44
N VAL A 164 -9.61 25.46 52.12
CA VAL A 164 -8.31 25.38 51.44
C VAL A 164 -7.82 26.79 51.15
N SER A 165 -6.62 27.13 51.65
CA SER A 165 -5.98 28.42 51.35
C SER A 165 -5.67 28.53 49.85
N PRO A 166 -5.87 29.70 49.22
CA PRO A 166 -5.46 29.92 47.84
C PRO A 166 -3.97 29.60 47.64
N ARG A 167 -3.63 29.09 46.46
CA ARG A 167 -2.24 28.82 46.08
C ARG A 167 -1.41 30.11 46.11
N ASP A 168 -0.15 30.03 46.53
CA ASP A 168 0.73 31.20 46.57
C ASP A 168 0.92 31.74 45.13
N PRO A 169 0.57 33.01 44.85
CA PRO A 169 0.75 33.59 43.52
C PRO A 169 2.22 33.65 43.06
N TYR A 170 3.19 33.44 43.96
CA TYR A 170 4.62 33.35 43.65
C TYR A 170 5.14 31.91 43.48
N GLU A 171 4.32 30.89 43.74
CA GLU A 171 4.67 29.50 43.48
C GLU A 171 4.61 29.24 41.97
N ILE A 172 5.77 29.06 41.33
CA ILE A 172 5.84 28.67 39.92
C ILE A 172 5.61 27.16 39.83
N PRO A 173 4.50 26.68 39.24
CA PRO A 173 4.29 25.25 39.09
C PRO A 173 5.37 24.67 38.18
N GLU A 174 5.79 23.43 38.43
CA GLU A 174 6.63 22.72 37.47
C GLU A 174 5.92 22.66 36.11
N ALA A 175 6.60 23.17 35.07
CA ALA A 175 6.05 23.18 33.73
C ALA A 175 5.86 21.74 33.25
N LYS A 176 4.62 21.38 32.90
CA LYS A 176 4.34 20.08 32.28
C LYS A 176 5.08 19.99 30.94
N VAL A 177 5.77 18.87 30.71
CA VAL A 177 6.48 18.63 29.44
C VAL A 177 5.47 18.28 28.34
N PRO A 178 5.35 19.06 27.26
CA PRO A 178 4.40 18.80 26.20
C PRO A 178 4.74 17.50 25.47
N LYS A 179 3.74 16.64 25.30
CA LYS A 179 3.85 15.42 24.49
C LYS A 179 3.20 15.67 23.13
N TYR A 180 3.83 15.14 22.09
CA TYR A 180 3.33 15.26 20.72
C TYR A 180 3.04 13.89 20.14
N ARG A 181 1.88 13.75 19.49
CA ARG A 181 1.54 12.57 18.70
C ARG A 181 1.70 12.86 17.22
N LYS A 182 2.22 11.89 16.47
CA LYS A 182 2.31 11.96 15.01
C LYS A 182 0.95 11.66 14.40
N VAL A 183 0.43 12.60 13.62
CA VAL A 183 -0.80 12.44 12.84
C VAL A 183 -0.41 12.34 11.36
N SER A 184 -0.93 11.34 10.65
CA SER A 184 -0.69 11.14 9.22
C SER A 184 -1.99 11.21 8.43
N ARG A 185 -1.99 11.88 7.28
CA ARG A 185 -3.15 12.01 6.38
C ARG A 185 -2.70 11.92 4.93
N ILE A 186 -3.60 11.47 4.05
CA ILE A 186 -3.39 11.57 2.60
C ILE A 186 -3.39 13.05 2.20
N CYS A 187 -2.46 13.42 1.32
CA CYS A 187 -2.32 14.76 0.75
C CYS A 187 -1.86 14.66 -0.71
N ASP A 188 -2.13 15.71 -1.47
CA ASP A 188 -1.65 15.86 -2.85
C ASP A 188 -0.25 16.50 -2.86
#